data_AF-A0A355DFZ8-F1
#
_entry.id   AF-A0A355DFZ8-F1
#
_cell.length_a   1.000
_cell.length_b   1.000
_cell.length_c   1.000
_cell.angle_alpha   90.00
_cell.angle_beta   90.00
_cell.angle_gamma   90.00
#
_symmetry.space_group_name_H-M   'P 1'
#
loop_
_entity.id
_entity.type
_entity.pdbx_description
1 polymer ?
#
loop_
_entity_poly.entity_id
_entity_poly.type
_entity_poly.pdbx_seq_one_letter_code
_entity_poly.pdbx_strand_id
1 'polypeptide(L)'
;MATVFESLDELPGAVGTHLGYSDWLTIDQERIDLFAEATGDHQWIHVDAERAALGPFGSTIAHGYLTLSLTSMFLPALIEVRGISMGINYGTDKVRFPAP
;
A
#
# COMPACT_ATOMS: atom_id res chain seq x y z
N MET A 1 -12.19 -9.56 9.60
CA MET A 1 -11.40 -10.01 10.75
C MET A 1 -10.18 -10.72 10.21
N ALA A 2 -8.99 -10.43 10.76
CA ALA A 2 -7.75 -11.02 10.30
C ALA A 2 -7.73 -12.55 10.55
N THR A 3 -7.04 -13.27 9.68
CA THR A 3 -6.68 -14.68 9.90
C THR A 3 -5.58 -14.75 10.96
N VAL A 4 -5.80 -15.50 12.03
CA VAL A 4 -4.86 -15.60 13.15
C VAL A 4 -4.05 -16.88 13.04
N PHE A 5 -2.73 -16.76 13.16
CA PHE A 5 -1.78 -17.85 13.33
C PHE A 5 -1.17 -17.75 14.72
N GLU A 6 -1.24 -18.83 15.50
CA GLU A 6 -0.75 -18.82 16.90
C GLU A 6 0.78 -18.88 16.97
N SER A 7 1.44 -19.30 15.90
CA SER A 7 2.91 -19.28 15.78
C SER A 7 3.37 -19.17 14.33
N LEU A 8 4.65 -18.81 14.14
CA LEU A 8 5.30 -18.80 12.83
C LEU A 8 5.26 -20.15 12.11
N ASP A 9 5.28 -21.26 12.86
CA ASP A 9 5.36 -22.62 12.32
C ASP A 9 4.08 -23.04 11.57
N GLU A 10 2.98 -22.31 11.75
CA GLU A 10 1.72 -22.56 11.05
C GLU A 10 1.70 -21.98 9.62
N LEU A 11 2.53 -20.97 9.34
CA LEU A 11 2.52 -20.26 8.05
C LEU A 11 2.84 -21.15 6.84
N PRO A 12 3.82 -22.08 6.87
CA PRO A 12 4.09 -22.95 5.73
C PRO A 12 2.89 -23.80 5.33
N GLY A 13 2.03 -24.18 6.28
CA GLY A 13 0.82 -24.95 6.03
C GLY A 13 -0.31 -24.15 5.37
N ALA A 14 -0.23 -22.81 5.42
CA ALA A 14 -1.25 -21.91 4.88
C ALA A 14 -0.99 -21.46 3.44
N VAL A 15 0.12 -21.89 2.82
CA VAL A 15 0.49 -21.48 1.46
C VAL A 15 -0.65 -21.78 0.46
N GLY A 16 -1.01 -20.76 -0.31
CA GLY A 16 -2.12 -20.83 -1.28
C GLY A 16 -3.50 -20.49 -0.71
N THR A 17 -3.62 -20.28 0.61
CA THR A 17 -4.88 -19.86 1.23
C THR A 17 -5.15 -18.39 0.99
N HIS A 18 -6.40 -18.05 0.70
CA HIS A 18 -6.84 -16.67 0.57
C HIS A 18 -7.10 -16.05 1.97
N LEU A 19 -6.39 -14.97 2.32
CA LEU A 19 -6.46 -14.32 3.65
C LEU A 19 -7.65 -13.35 3.82
N GLY A 20 -8.41 -13.12 2.76
CA GLY A 20 -9.53 -12.19 2.74
C GLY A 20 -9.19 -10.88 2.03
N TYR A 21 -10.01 -9.86 2.29
CA TYR A 21 -9.87 -8.53 1.71
C TYR A 21 -9.81 -7.50 2.83
N SER A 22 -9.07 -6.41 2.61
CA SER A 22 -9.14 -5.25 3.48
C SER A 22 -10.45 -4.51 3.24
N ASP A 23 -10.81 -3.61 4.16
CA ASP A 23 -11.79 -2.59 3.86
C ASP A 23 -11.25 -1.64 2.78
N TRP A 24 -12.17 -0.91 2.14
CA TRP A 24 -11.83 0.14 1.19
C TRP A 24 -11.10 1.29 1.89
N LEU A 25 -10.03 1.78 1.26
CA LEU A 25 -9.32 2.98 1.68
C LEU A 25 -9.49 4.05 0.60
N THR A 26 -10.05 5.19 0.97
CA THR A 26 -10.04 6.39 0.12
C THR A 26 -8.63 6.98 0.10
N ILE A 27 -8.13 7.29 -1.10
CA ILE A 27 -6.90 8.04 -1.30
C ILE A 27 -7.27 9.50 -1.55
N ASP A 28 -7.01 10.35 -0.57
CA ASP A 28 -7.24 11.78 -0.65
C ASP A 28 -5.94 12.54 -0.97
N GLN A 29 -6.10 13.82 -1.30
CA GLN A 29 -4.98 14.69 -1.66
C GLN A 29 -3.99 14.85 -0.49
N GLU A 30 -4.47 14.94 0.75
CA GLU A 30 -3.61 15.10 1.93
C GLU A 30 -2.62 13.94 2.07
N ARG A 31 -3.08 12.69 1.88
CA ARG A 31 -2.17 11.53 1.89
C ARG A 31 -1.14 11.58 0.77
N ILE A 32 -1.55 12.01 -0.43
CA ILE A 32 -0.65 12.16 -1.58
C ILE A 32 0.41 13.22 -1.28
N ASP A 33 0.00 14.36 -0.75
CA ASP A 33 0.91 15.47 -0.42
C ASP A 33 1.89 15.07 0.69
N LEU A 34 1.41 14.41 1.77
CA LEU A 34 2.29 13.93 2.83
C LEU A 34 3.30 12.88 2.34
N PHE A 35 2.92 12.06 1.35
CA PHE A 35 3.86 11.12 0.74
C PHE A 35 4.91 11.85 -0.12
N ALA A 36 4.52 12.91 -0.83
CA ALA A 36 5.45 13.78 -1.54
C ALA A 36 6.47 14.41 -0.57
N GLU A 37 6.01 14.94 0.56
CA GLU A 37 6.88 15.52 1.61
C GLU A 37 7.85 14.47 2.18
N ALA A 38 7.36 13.26 2.44
CA ALA A 38 8.18 12.19 3.01
C ALA A 38 9.27 11.66 2.05
N THR A 39 9.01 11.71 0.75
CA THR A 39 9.88 11.10 -0.28
C THR A 39 10.67 12.11 -1.11
N GLY A 40 10.27 13.38 -1.08
CA GLY A 40 10.79 14.42 -1.96
C GLY A 40 10.18 14.43 -3.37
N ASP A 41 9.28 13.50 -3.69
CA ASP A 41 8.64 13.41 -5.01
C ASP A 41 7.44 14.37 -5.14
N HIS A 42 7.76 15.61 -5.50
CA HIS A 42 6.80 16.68 -5.74
C HIS A 42 6.47 16.84 -7.22
N GLN A 43 6.49 15.75 -8.00
CA GLN A 43 6.09 15.83 -9.41
C GLN A 43 4.64 16.38 -9.50
N TRP A 44 4.43 17.37 -10.37
CA TRP A 44 3.18 18.13 -10.47
C TRP A 44 1.92 17.27 -10.65
N ILE A 45 2.03 16.08 -11.24
CA ILE A 45 0.90 15.15 -11.42
C ILE A 45 0.35 14.63 -10.08
N HIS A 46 1.10 14.77 -8.98
CA HIS A 46 0.71 14.37 -7.65
C HIS A 46 0.19 15.53 -6.81
N VAL A 47 0.82 16.70 -6.89
CA VAL A 47 0.66 17.78 -5.89
C VAL A 47 0.11 19.11 -6.43
N ASP A 48 0.04 19.29 -7.75
CA ASP A 48 -0.42 20.55 -8.37
C ASP A 48 -1.76 20.31 -9.06
N ALA A 49 -2.87 20.53 -8.36
CA ALA A 49 -4.22 20.26 -8.86
C ALA A 49 -4.58 21.07 -10.10
N GLU A 50 -4.19 22.34 -10.17
CA GLU A 50 -4.50 23.21 -11.32
C GLU A 50 -3.79 22.72 -12.57
N ARG A 51 -2.49 22.38 -12.44
CA ARG A 51 -1.72 21.86 -13.57
C ARG A 51 -2.13 20.44 -13.93
N ALA A 52 -2.42 19.59 -12.95
CA ALA A 52 -2.87 18.21 -13.12
C ALA A 52 -4.20 18.13 -13.88
N ALA A 53 -5.13 19.05 -13.61
CA ALA A 53 -6.41 19.15 -14.32
C ALA A 53 -6.27 19.38 -15.84
N LEU A 54 -5.20 20.05 -16.26
CA LEU A 54 -4.86 20.27 -17.69
C LEU A 54 -3.99 19.15 -18.28
N GLY A 55 -3.56 18.20 -17.44
CA GLY A 55 -2.67 17.11 -17.78
C GLY A 55 -3.39 15.89 -18.37
N PRO A 56 -2.63 14.83 -18.70
CA PRO A 56 -3.16 13.64 -19.35
C PRO A 56 -4.13 12.82 -18.48
N PHE A 57 -4.12 13.04 -17.16
CA PHE A 57 -4.97 12.31 -16.20
C PHE A 57 -6.23 13.09 -15.79
N GLY A 58 -6.30 14.39 -16.08
CA GLY A 58 -7.45 15.25 -15.75
C GLY A 58 -7.63 15.58 -14.26
N SER A 59 -6.79 15.03 -13.38
CA SER A 59 -6.70 15.36 -11.95
C SER A 59 -5.31 14.95 -11.44
N THR A 60 -5.04 15.27 -10.17
CA THR A 60 -3.93 14.63 -9.46
C THR A 60 -4.15 13.12 -9.39
N ILE A 61 -3.06 12.38 -9.35
CA ILE A 61 -3.03 10.92 -9.16
C ILE A 61 -2.08 10.58 -8.03
N ALA A 62 -2.28 9.44 -7.38
CA ALA A 62 -1.39 9.00 -6.31
C ALA A 62 -0.02 8.59 -6.86
N HIS A 63 1.03 8.69 -6.02
CA HIS A 63 2.32 8.08 -6.34
C HIS A 63 2.16 6.55 -6.43
N GLY A 64 2.72 5.92 -7.45
CA GLY A 64 2.72 4.44 -7.52
C GLY A 64 3.36 3.81 -6.27
N TYR A 65 4.41 4.43 -5.74
CA TYR A 65 5.07 3.98 -4.51
C TYR A 65 4.24 4.21 -3.25
N LEU A 66 3.34 5.20 -3.22
CA LEU A 66 2.33 5.31 -2.15
C LEU A 66 1.44 4.07 -2.18
N THR A 67 0.87 3.72 -3.35
CA THR A 67 0.02 2.53 -3.50
C THR A 67 0.74 1.25 -3.07
N LEU A 68 2.01 1.07 -3.45
CA LEU A 68 2.80 -0.09 -3.00
C LEU A 68 3.02 -0.10 -1.48
N SER A 69 3.32 1.06 -0.88
CA SER A 69 3.61 1.19 0.56
C SER A 69 2.41 0.83 1.45
N LEU A 70 1.18 0.98 0.95
CA LEU A 70 -0.04 0.63 1.67
C LEU A 70 -0.18 -0.87 1.96
N THR A 71 0.59 -1.73 1.29
CA THR A 71 0.66 -3.16 1.63
C THR A 71 1.00 -3.39 3.10
N SER A 72 1.89 -2.58 3.68
CA SER A 72 2.23 -2.62 5.11
C SER A 72 1.08 -2.22 6.03
N MET A 73 0.16 -1.37 5.55
CA MET A 73 -1.05 -1.00 6.29
C MET A 73 -2.14 -2.08 6.20
N PHE A 74 -2.30 -2.70 5.02
CA PHE A 74 -3.34 -3.70 4.80
C PHE A 74 -2.99 -5.07 5.39
N LEU A 75 -1.72 -5.46 5.40
CA LEU A 75 -1.32 -6.79 5.83
C LEU A 75 -1.78 -7.13 7.26
N PRO A 76 -1.62 -6.26 8.28
CA PRO A 76 -2.13 -6.54 9.64
C PRO A 76 -3.66 -6.64 9.73
N ALA A 77 -4.41 -6.09 8.77
CA ALA A 77 -5.86 -6.23 8.70
C ALA A 77 -6.29 -7.62 8.17
N LEU A 78 -5.38 -8.32 7.47
CA LEU A 78 -5.61 -9.62 6.84
C LEU A 78 -5.03 -10.78 7.64
N ILE A 79 -3.89 -10.58 8.29
CA ILE A 79 -3.15 -11.62 8.99
C ILE A 79 -2.57 -11.12 10.32
N GLU A 80 -2.74 -11.91 11.37
CA GLU A 80 -2.05 -11.79 12.65
C GLU A 80 -1.22 -13.04 12.88
N VAL A 81 0.07 -12.87 13.17
CA VAL A 81 0.97 -13.97 13.57
C VAL A 81 1.43 -13.70 14.98
N ARG A 82 1.15 -14.61 15.90
CA ARG A 82 1.53 -14.48 17.30
C ARG A 82 2.93 -15.03 17.55
N GLY A 83 3.51 -14.62 18.67
CA GLY A 83 4.86 -15.06 19.07
C GLY A 83 6.01 -14.38 18.33
N ILE A 84 5.75 -13.33 17.54
CA ILE A 84 6.78 -12.50 16.88
C ILE A 84 6.82 -11.09 17.46
N SER A 85 7.99 -10.47 17.43
CA SER A 85 8.19 -9.09 17.91
C SER A 85 8.04 -8.03 16.82
N MET A 86 8.39 -8.36 15.57
CA MET A 86 8.28 -7.47 14.43
C MET A 86 8.33 -8.23 13.10
N GLY A 87 7.78 -7.62 12.06
CA GLY A 87 7.97 -8.00 10.67
C GLY A 87 8.79 -6.95 9.93
N ILE A 88 9.62 -7.37 8.99
CA ILE A 88 10.42 -6.48 8.14
C ILE A 88 10.06 -6.78 6.69
N ASN A 89 9.88 -5.72 5.89
CA ASN A 89 9.77 -5.88 4.44
C ASN A 89 11.15 -6.30 3.89
N TYR A 90 11.27 -7.56 3.45
CA TYR A 90 12.48 -8.07 2.82
C TYR A 90 12.70 -7.45 1.43
N GLY A 91 11.62 -7.21 0.71
CA GLY A 91 11.62 -6.67 -0.64
C GLY A 91 10.39 -7.12 -1.41
N THR A 92 10.42 -6.82 -2.71
CA THR A 92 9.38 -7.22 -3.66
C THR A 92 10.02 -7.92 -4.84
N ASP A 93 9.33 -8.91 -5.40
CA ASP A 93 9.68 -9.45 -6.72
C ASP A 93 9.21 -8.48 -7.83
N LYS A 94 8.39 -8.95 -8.76
CA LYS A 94 7.92 -8.16 -9.89
C LYS A 94 6.74 -7.26 -9.50
N VAL A 95 6.96 -5.95 -9.47
CA VAL A 95 5.91 -4.92 -9.28
C VAL A 95 5.66 -4.16 -10.59
N ARG A 96 4.40 -3.85 -10.89
CA ARG A 96 3.96 -3.03 -12.04
C ARG A 96 2.78 -2.15 -11.63
N PHE A 97 2.66 -0.98 -12.26
CA PHE A 97 1.55 -0.04 -12.09
C PHE A 97 0.82 0.15 -13.44
N PRO A 98 -0.17 -0.70 -13.77
CA PRO A 98 -0.81 -0.68 -15.09
C PRO A 98 -1.74 0.50 -15.33
N ALA A 99 -2.26 1.09 -14.25
CA ALA A 99 -3.16 2.23 -14.27
C ALA A 99 -2.77 3.24 -13.18
N PRO A 100 -2.94 4.55 -13.45
CA PRO A 100 -2.77 5.62 -12.47
C PRO A 100 -3.93 5.70 -11.47
#